data_AF-A0A7K4L5R8-F1
#
_entry.id   AF-A0A7K4L5R8-F1
#
_cell.length_a   1.000
_cell.length_b   1.000
_cell.length_c   1.000
_cell.angle_alpha   90.00
_cell.angle_beta   90.00
_cell.angle_gamma   90.00
#
_symmetry.space_group_name_H-M   'P 1'
#
loop_
_entity.id
_entity.type
_entity.pdbx_description
1 polymer ?
#
loop_
_entity_poly.entity_id
_entity_poly.type
_entity_poly.pdbx_seq_one_letter_code
_entity_poly.pdbx_strand_id
1 'polypeptide(L)'
;GGVGEEQLRRFRECLQEALREHYRHHWFPLRPSKGSGYRCVRINHRMDPLVGKAAGMIGLSHERLFQLLPSELTLWVDPYEVSYRIGEDGSICVLYESPRPAGAARVRERPSGCKAEWRSGRCSPESYGVMTVSS
;
A
#
# COMPACT_ATOMS: atom_id res chain seq x y z
N GLY A 1 -18.44 15.73 7.18
CA GLY A 1 -17.43 16.49 6.42
C GLY A 1 -17.90 17.84 5.89
N GLY A 2 -19.21 18.10 5.77
CA GLY A 2 -19.71 19.40 5.25
C GLY A 2 -19.38 19.65 3.77
N VAL A 3 -19.11 18.59 2.99
CA VAL A 3 -18.90 18.67 1.54
C VAL A 3 -20.22 18.30 0.87
N GLY A 4 -20.71 19.14 -0.05
CA GLY A 4 -22.00 18.90 -0.71
C GLY A 4 -21.97 17.72 -1.69
N GLU A 5 -23.12 17.10 -1.94
CA GLU A 5 -23.25 15.93 -2.84
C GLU A 5 -22.70 16.20 -4.25
N GLU A 6 -23.01 17.36 -4.83
CA GLU A 6 -22.51 17.73 -6.16
C GLU A 6 -20.98 17.92 -6.17
N GLN A 7 -20.40 18.46 -5.09
CA GLN A 7 -18.95 18.54 -4.96
C GLN A 7 -18.35 17.14 -4.84
N LEU A 8 -18.94 16.26 -4.04
CA LEU A 8 -18.47 14.87 -3.89
C LEU A 8 -18.56 14.09 -5.21
N ARG A 9 -19.63 14.29 -5.99
CA ARG A 9 -19.79 13.70 -7.32
C ARG A 9 -18.65 14.13 -8.25
N ARG A 10 -18.39 15.44 -8.35
CA ARG A 10 -17.30 15.97 -9.17
C ARG A 10 -15.94 15.46 -8.70
N PHE A 11 -15.70 15.46 -7.39
CA PHE A 11 -14.46 14.94 -6.81
C PHE A 11 -14.23 13.48 -7.19
N ARG A 12 -15.27 12.64 -7.10
CA ARG A 12 -15.22 11.23 -7.49
C ARG A 12 -14.84 11.09 -8.96
N GLU A 13 -15.51 11.80 -9.86
CA GLU A 13 -15.26 11.73 -11.30
C GLU A 13 -13.83 12.14 -11.64
N CYS A 14 -13.40 13.28 -11.11
CA CYS A 14 -12.07 13.80 -11.28
C CYS A 14 -10.98 12.85 -10.77
N LEU A 15 -11.16 12.31 -9.57
CA LEU A 15 -10.18 11.40 -8.97
C LEU A 15 -10.14 10.07 -9.73
N GLN A 16 -11.30 9.53 -10.13
CA GLN A 16 -11.37 8.30 -10.91
C GLN A 16 -10.64 8.44 -12.25
N GLU A 17 -10.83 9.54 -12.95
CA GLU A 17 -10.13 9.82 -14.21
C GLU A 17 -8.62 9.94 -14.00
N ALA A 18 -8.19 10.71 -13.00
CA ALA A 18 -6.78 10.89 -12.67
C ALA A 18 -6.09 9.57 -12.32
N LEU A 19 -6.73 8.72 -11.51
CA LEU A 19 -6.20 7.41 -11.14
C LEU A 19 -6.12 6.46 -12.34
N ARG A 20 -7.15 6.44 -13.21
CA ARG A 20 -7.14 5.62 -14.43
C ARG A 20 -5.97 5.98 -15.34
N GLU A 21 -5.75 7.26 -15.58
CA GLU A 21 -4.63 7.70 -16.42
C GLU A 21 -3.28 7.39 -15.76
N HIS A 22 -3.14 7.67 -14.46
CA HIS A 22 -1.91 7.39 -13.71
C HIS A 22 -1.56 5.90 -13.75
N TYR A 23 -2.55 5.01 -13.62
CA TYR A 23 -2.33 3.55 -13.55
C TYR A 23 -2.18 2.90 -14.93
N ARG A 24 -2.47 3.60 -16.03
CA ARG A 24 -2.60 3.04 -17.39
C ARG A 24 -1.46 2.11 -17.81
N HIS A 25 -0.22 2.49 -17.51
CA HIS A 25 0.98 1.70 -17.85
C HIS A 25 1.57 0.93 -16.67
N HIS A 26 0.89 0.97 -15.53
CA HIS A 26 1.32 0.38 -14.28
C HIS A 26 0.25 -0.56 -13.73
N TRP A 27 -0.51 -1.25 -14.57
CA TRP A 27 -1.52 -2.22 -14.16
C TRP A 27 -1.19 -3.61 -14.70
N PHE A 28 -0.82 -4.56 -13.81
CA PHE A 28 -0.31 -5.88 -14.19
C PHE A 28 -1.13 -7.01 -13.55
N PRO A 29 -2.24 -7.46 -14.15
CA PRO A 29 -3.11 -8.49 -13.55
C PRO A 29 -2.41 -9.83 -13.26
N LEU A 30 -1.44 -10.22 -14.09
CA LEU A 30 -0.65 -11.44 -13.88
C LEU A 30 0.39 -11.32 -12.76
N ARG A 31 0.75 -10.09 -12.37
CA ARG A 31 1.69 -9.78 -11.27
C ARG A 31 1.13 -8.62 -10.44
N PRO A 32 0.06 -8.82 -9.64
CA PRO A 32 -0.67 -7.72 -9.00
C PRO A 32 0.19 -6.76 -8.17
N SER A 33 1.20 -7.30 -7.46
CA SER A 33 2.13 -6.51 -6.65
C SER A 33 3.10 -5.64 -7.46
N LYS A 34 3.32 -5.95 -8.75
CA LYS A 34 4.18 -5.12 -9.62
C LYS A 34 3.55 -3.74 -9.77
N GLY A 35 4.30 -2.70 -9.41
CA GLY A 35 3.81 -1.32 -9.46
C GLY A 35 2.85 -0.93 -8.34
N SER A 36 2.60 -1.79 -7.34
CA SER A 36 1.70 -1.47 -6.21
C SER A 36 2.13 -0.19 -5.49
N GLY A 37 3.43 -0.01 -5.20
CA GLY A 37 3.95 1.22 -4.61
C GLY A 37 3.75 2.48 -5.47
N TYR A 38 3.76 2.35 -6.81
CA TYR A 38 3.49 3.47 -7.73
C TYR A 38 2.01 3.88 -7.74
N ARG A 39 1.12 2.88 -7.59
CA ARG A 39 -0.34 3.09 -7.51
C ARG A 39 -0.82 3.44 -6.10
N CYS A 40 0.03 3.30 -5.10
CA CYS A 40 -0.32 3.56 -3.71
C CYS A 40 -0.77 5.02 -3.54
N VAL A 41 -1.95 5.22 -2.95
CA VAL A 41 -2.41 6.54 -2.50
C VAL A 41 -1.98 6.69 -1.05
N ARG A 42 -1.15 7.69 -0.77
CA ARG A 42 -0.59 7.91 0.58
C ARG A 42 -0.89 9.32 1.07
N ILE A 43 -1.44 9.39 2.28
CA ILE A 43 -1.66 10.63 3.02
C ILE A 43 -0.92 10.51 4.34
N ASN A 44 -0.05 11.47 4.62
CA ASN A 44 0.64 11.64 5.89
C ASN A 44 0.79 13.14 6.17
N HIS A 45 1.98 13.62 6.53
CA HIS A 45 2.31 15.04 6.49
C HIS A 45 2.30 15.65 5.07
N ARG A 46 2.09 14.83 4.02
CA ARG A 46 1.87 15.25 2.64
C ARG A 46 0.58 14.64 2.11
N MET A 47 -0.16 15.44 1.34
CA MET A 47 -1.34 15.00 0.62
C MET A 47 -0.92 14.27 -0.66
N ASP A 48 -1.61 13.18 -1.00
CA ASP A 48 -1.45 12.54 -2.29
C ASP A 48 -1.74 13.55 -3.42
N PRO A 49 -0.86 13.67 -4.43
CA PRO A 49 -1.00 14.72 -5.45
C PRO A 49 -2.26 14.55 -6.31
N LEU A 50 -2.74 13.34 -6.55
CA LEU A 50 -3.96 13.10 -7.34
C LEU A 50 -5.19 13.45 -6.52
N VAL A 51 -5.21 13.08 -5.24
CA VAL A 51 -6.27 13.46 -4.29
C VAL A 51 -6.31 14.98 -4.12
N GLY A 52 -5.17 15.62 -3.88
CA GLY A 52 -5.06 17.07 -3.74
C GLY A 52 -5.51 17.82 -4.98
N LYS A 53 -5.11 17.37 -6.17
CA LYS A 53 -5.56 17.95 -7.44
C LYS A 53 -7.07 17.81 -7.64
N ALA A 54 -7.64 16.63 -7.40
CA ALA A 54 -9.08 16.38 -7.55
C ALA A 54 -9.91 17.22 -6.56
N ALA A 55 -9.44 17.33 -5.32
CA ALA A 55 -10.04 18.16 -4.29
C ALA A 55 -9.98 19.65 -4.62
N GLY A 56 -8.86 20.13 -5.15
CA GLY A 56 -8.71 21.52 -5.58
C GLY A 56 -9.74 21.93 -6.65
N MET A 57 -10.09 21.02 -7.57
CA MET A 57 -11.11 21.28 -8.61
C MET A 57 -12.53 21.49 -8.06
N ILE A 58 -12.80 21.03 -6.83
CA ILE A 58 -14.09 21.25 -6.15
C ILE A 58 -14.01 22.31 -5.05
N GLY A 59 -12.89 23.06 -4.99
CA GLY A 59 -12.67 24.14 -4.03
C GLY A 59 -12.24 23.70 -2.63
N LEU A 60 -11.76 22.46 -2.45
CA LEU A 60 -11.22 22.00 -1.17
C LEU A 60 -9.70 22.25 -1.08
N SER A 61 -9.29 22.92 0.00
CA SER A 61 -7.87 23.12 0.32
C SER A 61 -7.24 21.85 0.92
N HIS A 62 -5.92 21.76 0.86
CA HIS A 62 -5.19 20.67 1.53
C HIS A 62 -5.43 20.66 3.04
N GLU A 63 -5.47 21.83 3.69
CA GLU A 63 -5.79 21.96 5.12
C GLU A 63 -7.15 21.34 5.43
N ARG A 64 -8.15 21.60 4.58
CA ARG A 64 -9.48 21.02 4.75
C ARG A 64 -9.46 19.50 4.54
N LEU A 65 -8.69 18.99 3.58
CA LEU A 65 -8.53 17.54 3.39
C LEU A 65 -7.88 16.88 4.59
N PHE A 66 -6.84 17.48 5.20
CA PHE A 66 -6.21 16.95 6.41
C PHE A 66 -7.14 16.94 7.63
N GLN A 67 -8.14 17.83 7.68
CA GLN A 67 -9.19 17.78 8.70
C GLN A 67 -10.24 16.69 8.42
N LEU A 68 -10.40 16.29 7.17
CA LEU A 68 -11.46 15.35 6.74
C LEU A 68 -10.98 13.90 6.63
N LEU A 69 -9.71 13.69 6.32
CA LEU A 69 -9.10 12.39 6.08
C LEU A 69 -8.23 11.97 7.27
N PRO A 70 -7.98 10.66 7.47
CA PRO A 70 -7.04 10.22 8.48
C PRO A 70 -5.66 10.86 8.28
N SER A 71 -5.01 11.24 9.39
CA SER A 71 -3.68 11.88 9.37
C SER A 71 -2.62 10.99 8.74
N GLU A 72 -2.79 9.68 8.81
CA GLU A 72 -1.95 8.69 8.17
C GLU A 72 -2.82 7.62 7.51
N LEU A 73 -2.85 7.63 6.19
CA LEU A 73 -3.58 6.66 5.37
C LEU A 73 -2.64 6.15 4.28
N THR A 74 -2.61 4.84 4.11
CA THR A 74 -2.00 4.18 2.96
C THR A 74 -3.04 3.28 2.32
N LEU A 75 -3.34 3.49 1.04
CA LEU A 75 -4.31 2.72 0.27
C LEU A 75 -3.60 2.09 -0.94
N TRP A 76 -3.65 0.76 -1.02
CA TRP A 76 -3.15 -0.02 -2.15
C TRP A 76 -4.30 -0.36 -3.08
N VAL A 77 -4.18 0.03 -4.34
CA VAL A 77 -5.15 -0.29 -5.39
C VAL A 77 -4.47 -1.22 -6.38
N ASP A 78 -4.66 -2.52 -6.18
CA ASP A 78 -4.00 -3.58 -6.94
C ASP A 78 -5.02 -4.39 -7.74
N PRO A 79 -4.59 -5.08 -8.82
CA PRO A 79 -5.47 -6.02 -9.49
C PRO A 79 -6.02 -7.04 -8.49
N TYR A 80 -7.35 -7.14 -8.47
CA TYR A 80 -8.14 -8.05 -7.64
C TYR A 80 -8.19 -7.75 -6.14
N GLU A 81 -7.49 -6.71 -5.65
CA GLU A 81 -7.47 -6.38 -4.22
C GLU A 81 -7.34 -4.87 -4.02
N VAL A 82 -8.16 -4.31 -3.14
CA VAL A 82 -7.97 -2.98 -2.59
C VAL A 82 -7.87 -3.11 -1.08
N SER A 83 -6.76 -2.66 -0.51
CA SER A 83 -6.51 -2.73 0.93
C SER A 83 -5.97 -1.41 1.43
N TYR A 84 -6.14 -1.15 2.72
CA TYR A 84 -5.69 0.09 3.33
C TYR A 84 -5.12 -0.14 4.72
N ARG A 85 -4.35 0.84 5.20
CA ARG A 85 -3.86 0.94 6.56
C ARG A 85 -4.05 2.39 7.05
N ILE A 86 -4.54 2.53 8.29
CA ILE A 86 -4.63 3.82 8.98
C ILE A 86 -3.62 3.82 10.14
N GLY A 87 -2.76 4.83 10.21
CA GLY A 87 -1.61 4.87 11.13
C GLY A 87 -0.40 4.08 10.63
N GLU A 88 0.80 4.42 11.11
CA GLU A 88 2.03 3.66 10.80
C GLU A 88 1.96 2.21 11.33
N ASP A 89 1.44 2.03 12.55
CA ASP A 89 1.30 0.73 13.22
C ASP A 89 -0.08 0.08 13.03
N GLY A 90 -0.89 0.60 12.10
CA GLY A 90 -2.22 0.08 11.83
C GLY A 90 -2.22 -1.31 11.21
N SER A 91 -3.27 -2.09 11.48
CA SER A 91 -3.55 -3.32 10.74
C SER A 91 -3.90 -3.02 9.27
N ILE A 92 -3.57 -3.95 8.37
CA ILE A 92 -4.04 -3.90 6.99
C ILE A 92 -5.47 -4.45 6.93
N CYS A 93 -6.38 -3.65 6.39
CA CYS A 93 -7.77 -4.03 6.15
C CYS A 93 -8.03 -4.15 4.64
N VAL A 94 -8.70 -5.23 4.24
CA VAL A 94 -9.13 -5.42 2.85
C VAL A 94 -10.48 -4.74 2.65
N LEU A 95 -10.55 -3.83 1.69
CA LEU A 95 -11.77 -3.12 1.29
C LEU A 95 -12.49 -3.82 0.12
N TYR A 96 -11.70 -4.41 -0.79
CA TYR A 96 -12.21 -5.15 -1.94
C TYR A 96 -11.30 -6.34 -2.22
N GLU A 97 -11.89 -7.47 -2.55
CA GLU A 97 -11.19 -8.66 -3.02
C GLU A 97 -12.02 -9.32 -4.13
N SER A 98 -11.34 -9.89 -5.12
CA SER A 98 -11.97 -10.74 -6.13
C SER A 98 -11.08 -11.92 -6.48
N PRO A 99 -11.65 -13.02 -7.01
CA PRO A 99 -10.87 -14.16 -7.44
C PRO A 99 -9.87 -13.80 -8.52
N ARG A 100 -8.62 -14.26 -8.36
CA ARG A 100 -7.61 -14.15 -9.42
C ARG A 100 -7.91 -15.20 -10.50
N PRO A 101 -7.78 -14.88 -11.80
CA PRO A 101 -7.97 -15.86 -12.85
C PRO A 101 -6.99 -17.03 -12.68
N ALA A 102 -7.51 -18.24 -12.82
CA ALA A 102 -6.75 -19.47 -12.75
C ALA A 102 -5.64 -19.46 -13.83
N GLY A 103 -4.40 -19.27 -13.41
CA GLY A 103 -3.24 -19.07 -14.30
C GLY A 103 -2.24 -18.02 -13.81
N ALA A 104 -2.64 -17.12 -12.90
CA ALA A 104 -1.74 -16.13 -12.28
C ALA A 104 -0.95 -16.68 -11.06
N ALA A 105 -0.92 -18.01 -10.88
CA ALA A 105 -0.28 -18.65 -9.74
C ALA A 105 1.26 -18.45 -9.78
N ARG A 106 1.75 -17.61 -8.87
CA ARG A 106 3.11 -17.52 -8.32
C ARG A 106 4.25 -17.76 -9.32
N VAL A 107 4.58 -16.75 -10.12
CA VAL A 107 5.99 -16.58 -10.52
C VAL A 107 6.76 -16.21 -9.26
N ARG A 108 7.25 -17.22 -8.54
CA ARG A 108 8.24 -17.06 -7.49
C ARG A 108 9.49 -16.52 -8.18
N GLU A 109 9.79 -15.24 -7.98
CA GLU A 109 11.06 -14.69 -8.44
C GLU A 109 12.18 -15.51 -7.79
N ARG A 110 12.89 -16.28 -8.61
CA ARG A 110 14.20 -16.82 -8.24
C ARG A 110 15.13 -15.60 -8.12
N PRO A 111 15.84 -15.38 -7.01
CA PRO A 111 16.81 -14.32 -6.96
C PRO A 111 17.87 -14.59 -8.04
N SER A 112 17.97 -13.72 -9.04
CA SER A 112 19.11 -13.69 -9.94
C SER A 112 20.32 -13.29 -9.12
N GLY A 113 21.31 -14.19 -9.04
CA GLY A 113 22.50 -13.99 -8.25
C GLY A 113 23.26 -12.73 -8.66
N CYS A 114 23.32 -11.77 -7.73
CA CYS A 114 24.37 -10.78 -7.65
C CYS A 114 25.26 -11.22 -6.48
N LYS A 115 26.53 -11.52 -6.74
CA LYS A 115 27.53 -11.72 -5.68
C LYS A 115 27.54 -10.48 -4.76
N ALA A 116 27.39 -10.71 -3.45
CA ALA A 116 27.97 -9.85 -2.44
C ALA A 116 28.50 -10.74 -1.31
N GLU A 117 29.80 -10.96 -1.38
CA GLU A 117 30.62 -11.61 -0.37
C GLU A 117 30.70 -10.69 0.86
N TRP A 118 30.18 -11.13 2.00
CA TRP A 118 30.60 -10.63 3.30
C TRP A 118 31.05 -11.82 4.14
N ARG A 119 32.37 -12.00 4.19
CA ARG A 119 33.04 -12.92 5.11
C ARG A 119 33.16 -12.27 6.47
N SER A 120 32.81 -13.04 7.52
CA SER A 120 33.48 -13.18 8.84
C SER A 120 32.43 -13.69 9.83
N GLY A 121 32.59 -14.75 10.61
CA GLY A 121 33.69 -15.68 10.85
C GLY A 121 33.13 -16.89 11.59
N ARG A 122 33.86 -18.00 11.60
CA ARG A 122 33.52 -19.20 12.38
C ARG A 122 33.82 -18.95 13.86
N CYS A 123 32.95 -19.39 14.76
CA CYS A 123 33.36 -20.15 15.94
C CYS A 123 32.15 -20.88 16.56
N SER A 124 32.31 -22.18 16.79
CA SER A 124 31.53 -23.08 17.65
C SER A 124 32.57 -23.70 18.64
N PRO A 125 32.22 -24.43 19.72
CA PRO A 125 30.90 -24.86 20.23
C PRO A 125 30.78 -24.94 21.79
N GLU A 126 29.67 -25.56 22.24
CA GLU A 126 29.47 -26.43 23.43
C GLU A 126 28.74 -25.95 24.71
N SER A 127 27.58 -26.61 24.94
CA SER A 127 27.14 -27.38 26.12
C SER A 127 27.19 -26.80 27.54
N TYR A 128 26.03 -26.77 28.20
CA TYR A 128 25.92 -27.09 29.63
C TYR A 128 24.55 -27.66 29.99
N GLY A 129 24.58 -28.70 30.82
CA GLY A 129 23.47 -29.55 31.23
C GLY A 129 22.68 -29.11 32.45
N VAL A 130 21.77 -30.02 32.80
CA VAL A 130 20.73 -30.04 33.85
C VAL A 130 21.14 -29.60 35.27
N MET A 131 20.16 -29.04 36.01
CA MET A 131 20.04 -29.12 37.48
C MET A 131 18.55 -29.22 37.85
N THR A 132 18.17 -30.31 38.51
CA THR A 132 16.88 -30.56 39.17
C THR A 132 16.82 -29.89 40.55
N VAL A 133 15.63 -29.46 40.98
CA VAL A 133 15.18 -29.61 42.38
C VAL A 133 13.67 -29.79 42.44
N SER A 134 13.25 -30.81 43.19
CA SER A 134 11.87 -31.17 43.49
C SER A 134 11.28 -30.31 44.63
N SER A 135 9.96 -30.37 44.79
CA SER A 135 9.26 -30.26 46.07
C SER A 135 8.30 -31.42 46.20
#